data_AF-N9MRH5-F1
#
_entry.id   AF-N9MRH5-F1
#
_cell.length_a   1.000
_cell.length_b   1.000
_cell.length_c   1.000
_cell.angle_alpha   90.00
_cell.angle_beta   90.00
_cell.angle_gamma   90.00
#
_symmetry.space_group_name_H-M   'P 1'
#
loop_
_entity.id
_entity.type
_entity.pdbx_description
1 polymer ?
#
loop_
_entity_poly.entity_id
_entity_poly.type
_entity_poly.pdbx_seq_one_letter_code
_entity_poly.pdbx_strand_id
1 'polypeptide(L)'
;MPTDEKILGFSNSWYLEAYKKKVEYKLGNNLIINTLMPEYFLATKFEAFHGRKEDPLYSKDLEDIITICLGRSALVEEVYNAPKELKDYLSDQFKKLTELTDFEIIMEDQCRFGSRERALQVIQAIIKQWPKAY
;
A
#
# COMPACT_ATOMS: atom_id res chain seq x y z
N MET A 1 0.57 -5.71 -14.45
CA MET A 1 0.02 -4.39 -14.85
C MET A 1 0.92 -3.81 -15.95
N PRO A 2 0.36 -3.13 -16.96
CA PRO A 2 1.17 -2.39 -17.95
C PRO A 2 2.02 -1.32 -17.27
N THR A 3 3.22 -1.08 -17.78
CA THR A 3 4.18 -0.08 -17.25
C THR A 3 4.12 1.25 -18.00
N ASP A 4 3.34 1.32 -19.07
CA ASP A 4 3.20 2.52 -19.89
C ASP A 4 2.19 3.46 -19.23
N GLU A 5 2.64 4.66 -18.87
CA GLU A 5 1.82 5.72 -18.28
C GLU A 5 0.62 6.08 -19.16
N LYS A 6 0.75 5.94 -20.49
CA LYS A 6 -0.35 6.18 -21.44
C LYS A 6 -1.45 5.12 -21.34
N ILE A 7 -1.10 3.92 -20.90
CA ILE A 7 -2.05 2.82 -20.67
C ILE A 7 -2.65 2.92 -19.26
N LEU A 8 -1.86 3.35 -18.28
CA LEU A 8 -2.31 3.51 -16.89
C LEU A 8 -3.14 4.79 -16.65
N GLY A 9 -2.89 5.84 -17.43
CA GLY A 9 -3.48 7.17 -17.22
C GLY A 9 -2.83 7.97 -16.09
N PHE A 10 -1.75 7.47 -15.48
CA PHE A 10 -0.96 8.12 -14.42
C PHE A 10 0.48 7.61 -14.41
N SER A 11 1.39 8.40 -13.82
CA SER A 11 2.78 8.01 -13.60
C SER A 11 2.92 7.12 -12.36
N ASN A 12 3.75 6.07 -12.45
CA ASN A 12 4.05 5.21 -11.31
C ASN A 12 5.56 5.02 -11.13
N SER A 13 6.18 5.89 -10.33
CA SER A 13 7.63 5.92 -10.11
C SER A 13 8.13 4.64 -9.43
N TRP A 14 7.26 3.97 -8.67
CA TRP A 14 7.64 2.78 -7.90
C TRP A 14 7.55 1.49 -8.70
N TYR A 15 6.79 1.46 -9.78
CA TYR A 15 6.48 0.23 -10.51
C TYR A 15 7.71 -0.41 -11.16
N LEU A 16 8.66 0.38 -11.66
CA LEU A 16 9.88 -0.15 -12.28
C LEU A 16 10.73 -0.92 -11.25
N GLU A 17 10.92 -0.34 -10.07
CA GLU A 17 11.63 -0.98 -8.96
C GLU A 17 10.84 -2.17 -8.39
N ALA A 18 9.53 -2.03 -8.29
CA ALA A 18 8.61 -3.10 -7.89
C ALA A 18 8.73 -4.33 -8.83
N TYR A 19 8.84 -4.08 -10.14
CA TYR A 19 9.01 -5.13 -11.14
C TYR A 19 10.36 -5.82 -11.04
N LYS A 20 11.46 -5.09 -10.79
CA LYS A 20 12.79 -5.67 -10.60
C LYS A 20 12.87 -6.54 -9.35
N LYS A 21 12.13 -6.17 -8.30
CA LYS A 21 12.10 -6.86 -7.01
C LYS A 21 10.88 -7.78 -6.84
N LYS A 22 10.23 -8.16 -7.94
CA LYS A 22 9.10 -9.09 -7.91
C LYS A 22 9.51 -10.42 -7.27
N VAL A 23 8.59 -11.01 -6.51
CA VAL A 23 8.77 -12.31 -5.86
C VAL A 23 8.04 -13.37 -6.67
N GLU A 24 8.77 -14.41 -7.05
CA GLU A 24 8.19 -15.57 -7.72
C GLU A 24 7.45 -16.45 -6.71
N TYR A 25 6.19 -16.78 -7.02
CA TYR A 25 5.35 -17.65 -6.22
C TYR A 25 4.89 -18.86 -7.04
N LYS A 26 5.09 -20.06 -6.50
CA LYS A 26 4.73 -21.32 -7.16
C LYS A 26 3.32 -21.72 -6.75
N LEU A 27 2.39 -21.74 -7.71
CA LEU A 27 0.98 -22.12 -7.49
C LEU A 27 0.72 -23.63 -7.62
N GLY A 28 1.74 -24.42 -7.94
CA GLY A 28 1.60 -25.84 -8.30
C GLY A 28 1.59 -26.06 -9.81
N ASN A 29 1.66 -27.31 -10.28
CA ASN A 29 1.66 -27.68 -11.70
C ASN A 29 2.72 -26.93 -12.55
N ASN A 30 3.90 -26.68 -11.99
CA ASN A 30 4.96 -25.85 -12.59
C ASN A 30 4.53 -24.41 -12.96
N LEU A 31 3.39 -23.94 -12.46
CA LEU A 31 2.94 -22.56 -12.65
C LEU A 31 3.64 -21.64 -11.65
N ILE A 32 4.35 -20.65 -12.19
CA ILE A 32 5.02 -19.60 -11.45
C ILE A 32 4.33 -18.28 -11.77
N ILE A 33 3.90 -17.56 -10.74
CA ILE A 33 3.41 -16.19 -10.87
C ILE A 33 4.42 -15.22 -10.26
N ASN A 34 4.37 -13.98 -10.73
CA ASN A 34 5.13 -12.89 -10.13
C ASN A 34 4.20 -12.07 -9.22
N THR A 35 4.65 -11.83 -8.00
CA THR A 35 3.96 -10.99 -7.02
C THR A 35 4.83 -9.77 -6.70
N LEU A 36 4.19 -8.65 -6.38
CA LEU A 36 4.91 -7.47 -5.91
C LEU A 36 5.22 -7.63 -4.42
N MET A 37 6.36 -7.09 -4.00
CA MET A 37 6.61 -6.93 -2.57
C MET A 37 5.57 -5.96 -1.98
N PRO A 38 5.05 -6.20 -0.76
CA PRO A 38 3.94 -5.46 -0.17
C PRO A 38 4.14 -3.95 -0.09
N GLU A 39 5.34 -3.50 0.28
CA GLU A 39 5.70 -2.09 0.39
C GLU A 39 5.66 -1.38 -0.98
N TYR A 40 6.09 -2.07 -2.04
CA TYR A 40 6.01 -1.56 -3.39
C TYR A 40 4.58 -1.60 -3.92
N PHE A 41 3.82 -2.64 -3.59
CA PHE A 41 2.39 -2.70 -3.91
C PHE A 41 1.64 -1.50 -3.32
N LEU A 42 1.83 -1.20 -2.02
CA LEU A 42 1.24 -0.02 -1.38
C LEU A 42 1.61 1.27 -2.10
N ALA A 43 2.90 1.46 -2.43
CA ALA A 43 3.33 2.68 -3.09
C ALA A 43 2.70 2.83 -4.49
N THR A 44 2.62 1.74 -5.23
CA THR A 44 1.97 1.74 -6.55
C THR A 44 0.48 2.05 -6.45
N LYS A 45 -0.19 1.63 -5.36
CA LYS A 45 -1.60 1.91 -5.10
C LYS A 45 -1.84 3.36 -4.70
N PHE A 46 -0.95 3.94 -3.90
CA PHE A 46 -1.03 5.38 -3.59
C PHE A 46 -0.86 6.23 -4.85
N GLU A 47 0.10 5.93 -5.73
CA GLU A 47 0.22 6.66 -7.00
C GLU A 47 -1.01 6.51 -7.90
N ALA A 48 -1.62 5.32 -7.93
CA ALA A 48 -2.87 5.11 -8.66
C ALA A 48 -4.03 5.92 -8.09
N PHE A 49 -4.19 5.94 -6.76
CA PHE A 49 -5.21 6.75 -6.08
C PHE A 49 -5.08 8.23 -6.44
N HIS A 50 -3.86 8.79 -6.33
CA HIS A 50 -3.61 10.19 -6.67
C HIS A 50 -3.76 10.50 -8.15
N GLY A 51 -3.36 9.55 -9.01
CA GLY A 51 -3.41 9.70 -10.45
C GLY A 51 -4.84 9.68 -11.00
N ARG A 52 -5.68 8.77 -10.50
CA ARG A 52 -7.07 8.62 -10.94
C ARG A 52 -7.96 9.77 -10.47
N LYS A 53 -7.63 10.43 -9.35
CA LYS A 53 -8.42 11.54 -8.77
C LYS A 53 -9.89 11.18 -8.59
N GLU A 54 -10.15 9.91 -8.26
CA GLU A 54 -11.48 9.41 -7.96
C GLU A 54 -11.92 9.86 -6.57
N ASP A 55 -13.23 9.86 -6.34
CA ASP A 55 -13.80 10.07 -5.01
C ASP A 55 -13.21 9.03 -4.03
N PRO A 56 -12.56 9.47 -2.92
CA PRO A 56 -11.97 8.58 -1.94
C PRO A 56 -12.93 7.49 -1.41
N LEU A 57 -14.22 7.80 -1.26
CA LEU A 57 -15.23 6.85 -0.76
C LEU A 57 -15.45 5.65 -1.68
N TYR A 58 -15.11 5.78 -2.96
CA TYR A 58 -15.28 4.72 -3.97
C TYR A 58 -13.96 4.21 -4.55
N SER A 59 -12.83 4.65 -3.99
CA SER A 59 -11.51 4.32 -4.54
C SER A 59 -11.13 2.87 -4.25
N LYS A 60 -10.99 2.09 -5.34
CA LYS A 60 -10.49 0.71 -5.27
C LYS A 60 -9.04 0.62 -4.80
N ASP A 61 -8.24 1.65 -5.00
CA ASP A 61 -6.87 1.65 -4.52
C ASP A 61 -6.81 1.85 -3.00
N LEU A 62 -7.72 2.66 -2.41
CA LEU A 62 -7.82 2.79 -0.96
C LEU A 62 -8.33 1.49 -0.30
N GLU A 63 -9.31 0.82 -0.90
CA GLU A 63 -9.76 -0.53 -0.48
C GLU A 63 -8.57 -1.51 -0.42
N ASP A 64 -7.75 -1.55 -1.48
CA ASP A 64 -6.55 -2.41 -1.52
C ASP A 64 -5.52 -2.04 -0.44
N ILE A 65 -5.27 -0.74 -0.23
CA ILE A 65 -4.33 -0.25 0.79
C ILE A 65 -4.77 -0.70 2.20
N ILE A 66 -6.04 -0.46 2.54
CA ILE A 66 -6.58 -0.84 3.86
C ILE A 66 -6.62 -2.37 4.01
N THR A 67 -6.96 -3.10 2.95
CA THR A 67 -6.96 -4.57 2.94
C THR A 67 -5.58 -5.14 3.28
N ILE A 68 -4.50 -4.57 2.73
CA ILE A 68 -3.15 -4.99 3.06
C ILE A 68 -2.78 -4.66 4.51
N CYS A 69 -3.16 -3.48 5.01
CA CYS A 69 -2.96 -3.12 6.42
C CYS A 69 -3.66 -4.09 7.39
N LEU A 70 -4.82 -4.62 7.00
CA LEU A 70 -5.57 -5.60 7.80
C LEU A 70 -4.99 -7.01 7.68
N GLY A 71 -4.71 -7.46 6.45
CA GLY A 71 -4.45 -8.86 6.14
C GLY A 71 -3.00 -9.29 6.36
N ARG A 72 -2.04 -8.37 6.38
CA ARG A 72 -0.62 -8.72 6.40
C ARG A 72 0.07 -8.37 7.71
N SER A 73 0.28 -9.39 8.55
CA SER A 73 0.92 -9.23 9.87
C SER A 73 2.37 -8.70 9.79
N ALA A 74 3.12 -9.08 8.77
CA ALA A 74 4.52 -8.67 8.57
C ALA A 74 4.69 -7.26 7.96
N LEU A 75 3.60 -6.57 7.63
CA LEU A 75 3.65 -5.37 6.80
C LEU A 75 4.54 -4.26 7.38
N VAL A 76 4.45 -4.02 8.68
CA VAL A 76 5.24 -2.97 9.34
C VAL A 76 6.73 -3.26 9.21
N GLU A 77 7.15 -4.51 9.43
CA GLU A 77 8.54 -4.93 9.31
C GLU A 77 9.04 -4.81 7.86
N GLU A 78 8.22 -5.21 6.88
CA GLU A 78 8.56 -5.11 5.46
C GLU A 78 8.75 -3.67 5.01
N VAL A 79 7.85 -2.77 5.41
CA VAL A 79 8.00 -1.33 5.15
C VAL A 79 9.24 -0.77 5.86
N TYR A 80 9.59 -1.26 7.04
CA TYR A 80 10.76 -0.78 7.79
C TYR A 80 12.09 -1.24 7.20
N ASN A 81 12.10 -2.40 6.55
CA ASN A 81 13.24 -2.96 5.83
C ASN A 81 13.32 -2.46 4.37
N ALA A 82 12.31 -1.73 3.89
CA ALA A 82 12.32 -1.10 2.58
C ALA A 82 13.42 -0.02 2.46
N PRO A 83 13.83 0.33 1.22
CA PRO A 83 14.71 1.47 0.98
C PRO A 83 14.17 2.74 1.65
N LYS A 84 15.08 3.59 2.15
CA LYS A 84 14.73 4.81 2.90
C LYS A 84 13.71 5.67 2.16
N GLU A 85 13.90 5.88 0.85
CA GLU A 85 13.01 6.69 0.02
C GLU A 85 11.58 6.14 -0.03
N LEU A 86 11.42 4.82 -0.17
CA LEU A 86 10.11 4.16 -0.21
C LEU A 86 9.42 4.23 1.15
N LYS A 87 10.16 4.04 2.24
CA LYS A 87 9.64 4.18 3.60
C LYS A 87 9.19 5.61 3.90
N ASP A 88 10.00 6.60 3.52
CA ASP A 88 9.67 8.03 3.68
C ASP A 88 8.43 8.39 2.87
N TYR A 89 8.35 7.91 1.62
CA TYR A 89 7.18 8.08 0.76
C TYR A 89 5.92 7.48 1.40
N LEU A 90 5.95 6.20 1.80
CA LEU A 90 4.78 5.54 2.40
C LEU A 90 4.35 6.24 3.70
N SER A 91 5.29 6.65 4.54
CA SER A 91 5.01 7.42 5.77
C SER A 91 4.26 8.72 5.45
N ASP A 92 4.69 9.47 4.44
CA ASP A 92 4.00 10.69 3.98
C ASP A 92 2.61 10.40 3.41
N GLN A 93 2.48 9.36 2.57
CA GLN A 93 1.19 8.97 1.99
C GLN A 93 0.17 8.55 3.03
N PHE A 94 0.58 7.76 4.03
CA PHE A 94 -0.31 7.37 5.12
C PHE A 94 -0.71 8.55 6.00
N LYS A 95 0.18 9.54 6.23
CA LYS A 95 -0.21 10.79 6.91
C LYS A 95 -1.31 11.53 6.14
N LYS A 96 -1.12 11.72 4.83
CA LYS A 96 -2.11 12.37 3.96
C LYS A 96 -3.44 11.62 3.94
N LEU A 97 -3.39 10.28 3.94
CA LEU A 97 -4.60 9.46 4.05
C LEU A 97 -5.38 9.75 5.34
N THR A 98 -4.69 9.86 6.48
CA THR A 98 -5.34 10.19 7.77
C THR A 98 -5.88 11.63 7.85
N GLU A 99 -5.47 12.50 6.93
CA GLU A 99 -5.90 13.90 6.85
C GLU A 99 -7.09 14.10 5.88
N LEU A 100 -7.53 13.04 5.17
CA LEU A 100 -8.72 13.13 4.32
C LEU A 100 -9.97 13.42 5.17
N THR A 101 -10.82 14.33 4.69
CA THR A 101 -12.09 14.67 5.35
C THR A 101 -12.95 13.43 5.60
N ASP A 102 -12.97 12.50 4.66
CA ASP A 102 -13.78 11.28 4.70
C ASP A 102 -13.05 10.09 5.35
N PHE A 103 -11.86 10.30 5.94
CA PHE A 103 -11.03 9.21 6.47
C PHE A 103 -11.79 8.30 7.43
N GLU A 104 -12.57 8.88 8.35
CA GLU A 104 -13.36 8.10 9.31
C GLU A 104 -14.41 7.23 8.63
N ILE A 105 -15.10 7.75 7.61
CA ILE A 105 -16.11 7.02 6.84
C ILE A 105 -15.46 5.87 6.06
N ILE A 106 -14.32 6.14 5.42
CA ILE A 106 -13.54 5.12 4.70
C ILE A 106 -13.14 3.99 5.67
N MET A 107 -12.66 4.34 6.86
CA MET A 107 -12.28 3.35 7.86
C MET A 107 -13.47 2.51 8.33
N GLU A 108 -14.64 3.11 8.54
CA GLU A 108 -15.85 2.38 8.94
C GLU A 108 -16.36 1.42 7.86
N ASP A 109 -16.36 1.85 6.59
CA ASP A 109 -16.82 1.03 5.47
C ASP A 109 -15.89 -0.17 5.21
N GLN A 110 -14.58 0.09 5.21
CA GLN A 110 -13.56 -0.90 4.84
C GLN A 110 -13.19 -1.84 6.00
N CYS A 111 -13.31 -1.38 7.26
CA CYS A 111 -12.95 -2.18 8.44
C CYS A 111 -14.18 -2.77 9.13
N ARG A 112 -14.59 -3.97 8.70
CA ARG A 112 -15.72 -4.69 9.31
C ARG A 112 -15.31 -5.43 10.59
N PHE A 113 -16.30 -5.74 11.44
CA PHE A 113 -16.15 -6.60 12.63
C PHE A 113 -15.07 -6.16 13.64
N GLY A 114 -14.89 -4.85 13.83
CA GLY A 114 -13.93 -4.31 14.81
C GLY A 114 -12.47 -4.31 14.36
N SER A 115 -12.18 -4.56 13.08
CA SER A 115 -10.81 -4.57 12.57
C SER A 115 -10.17 -3.18 12.43
N ARG A 116 -10.93 -2.10 12.66
CA ARG A 116 -10.51 -0.69 12.52
C ARG A 116 -9.27 -0.39 13.35
N GLU A 117 -9.23 -0.81 14.60
CA GLU A 117 -8.12 -0.55 15.52
C GLU A 117 -6.80 -1.15 15.01
N ARG A 118 -6.87 -2.35 14.44
CA ARG A 118 -5.70 -3.01 13.85
C ARG A 118 -5.16 -2.22 12.66
N ALA A 119 -6.02 -1.78 11.74
CA ALA A 119 -5.59 -0.98 10.61
C ALA A 119 -4.96 0.35 11.09
N LEU A 120 -5.57 1.03 12.05
CA LEU A 120 -5.02 2.25 12.62
C LEU A 120 -3.66 2.03 13.30
N GLN A 121 -3.48 0.93 14.02
CA GLN A 121 -2.18 0.58 14.63
C GLN A 121 -1.10 0.40 13.56
N VAL A 122 -1.40 -0.30 12.47
CA VAL A 122 -0.47 -0.50 11.35
C VAL A 122 -0.15 0.82 10.66
N ILE A 123 -1.16 1.63 10.33
CA ILE A 123 -1.00 2.95 9.72
C ILE A 123 -0.12 3.84 10.61
N GLN A 124 -0.43 3.93 11.91
CA GLN A 124 0.35 4.73 12.85
C GLN A 124 1.79 4.23 13.00
N ALA A 125 2.02 2.91 12.98
CA ALA A 125 3.36 2.35 13.01
C ALA A 125 4.16 2.78 11.78
N ILE A 126 3.58 2.71 10.59
CA ILE A 126 4.24 3.16 9.35
C ILE A 126 4.52 4.67 9.38
N ILE A 127 3.56 5.47 9.86
CA ILE A 127 3.70 6.93 10.01
C ILE A 127 4.86 7.30 10.95
N LYS A 128 4.95 6.65 12.11
CA LYS A 128 5.93 6.99 13.17
C LYS A 128 7.36 6.60 12.82
N GLN A 129 7.56 5.68 11.86
CA GLN A 129 8.86 5.16 11.49
C GLN A 129 9.74 4.84 12.72
N TRP A 130 9.23 4.05 13.69
CA TRP A 130 9.94 3.76 14.93
C TRP A 130 11.40 3.42 14.60
N PRO A 131 12.39 4.22 15.07
CA PRO A 131 13.78 3.88 14.87
C PRO A 131 13.96 2.48 15.45
N LYS A 132 14.43 1.54 14.61
CA LYS A 132 14.51 0.11 14.93
C LYS A 132 14.88 -0.05 16.40
N ALA A 133 13.94 -0.55 17.20
CA ALA A 133 14.27 -1.05 18.51
C ALA A 133 15.31 -2.15 18.28
N TYR A 134 16.48 -1.97 18.90
CA TYR A 134 17.64 -2.85 18.83
C TYR A 134 17.27 -4.31 19.10
#